data_AF-A0A372NT07-F1
#
_entry.id   AF-A0A372NT07-F1
#
_cell.length_a   1.000
_cell.length_b   1.000
_cell.length_c   1.000
_cell.angle_alpha   90.00
_cell.angle_beta   90.00
_cell.angle_gamma   90.00
#
_symmetry.space_group_name_H-M   'P 1'
#
loop_
_entity.id
_entity.type
_entity.pdbx_description
1 polymer ?
#
loop_
_entity_poly.entity_id
_entity_poly.type
_entity_poly.pdbx_seq_one_letter_code
_entity_poly.pdbx_strand_id
1 'polypeptide(L)'
;MGFGFNLAFIFIVCPLAMIIALLWLISRKKIFGILLLVGFLGLCSLIALSALMEFINARKVLTRQDIYGEYVIDRPMFKGKQADWQYDHFKLELTPQNKFNFYLLDNGKVIKAYNGNISFNNNYTSPRLGIQPDSPVHHIISGNPTLYRGKFSYYYVFESAKFGNVFFKKGKWKPIE
;
A
#
# COMPACT_ATOMS: atom_id res chain seq x y z
N MET A 1 1.50 -19.29 5.62
CA MET A 1 2.26 -20.50 5.21
C MET A 1 1.61 -21.17 4.01
N GLY A 2 2.40 -21.57 3.01
CA GLY A 2 1.91 -22.20 1.77
C GLY A 2 1.90 -23.73 1.83
N PHE A 3 1.20 -24.36 0.88
CA PHE A 3 1.01 -25.82 0.78
C PHE A 3 2.32 -26.63 0.82
N GLY A 4 3.38 -26.16 0.14
CA GLY A 4 4.68 -26.86 0.11
C GLY A 4 5.41 -26.91 1.46
N PHE A 5 5.27 -25.87 2.29
CA PHE A 5 5.85 -25.86 3.65
C PHE A 5 5.19 -26.92 4.53
N ASN A 6 3.87 -27.07 4.44
CA ASN A 6 3.13 -28.06 5.22
C ASN A 6 3.53 -29.50 4.85
N LEU A 7 3.76 -29.78 3.57
CA LEU A 7 4.25 -31.09 3.11
C LEU A 7 5.66 -31.39 3.63
N ALA A 8 6.60 -30.45 3.47
CA ALA A 8 7.96 -30.62 4.00
C ALA A 8 7.96 -30.81 5.52
N PHE A 9 7.10 -30.08 6.23
CA PHE A 9 6.96 -30.22 7.68
C PHE A 9 6.51 -31.62 8.09
N ILE A 10 5.44 -32.13 7.47
CA ILE A 10 4.85 -33.43 7.81
C ILE A 10 5.76 -34.60 7.40
N PHE A 11 6.39 -34.54 6.22
CA PHE A 11 7.13 -35.69 5.67
C PHE A 11 8.63 -35.67 5.95
N ILE A 12 9.21 -34.54 6.35
CA ILE A 12 10.66 -34.42 6.59
C ILE A 12 10.91 -34.03 8.04
N VAL A 13 10.35 -32.91 8.50
CA VAL A 13 10.67 -32.35 9.82
C VAL A 13 10.13 -33.25 10.95
N CYS A 14 8.86 -33.65 10.89
CA CYS A 14 8.25 -34.51 11.91
C CYS A 14 8.93 -35.89 12.02
N PRO A 15 9.17 -36.65 10.93
CA PRO A 15 9.85 -37.94 11.00
C PRO A 15 11.29 -37.81 11.49
N LEU A 16 12.03 -36.80 11.05
CA LEU A 16 13.41 -36.57 11.51
C LEU A 16 13.44 -36.26 13.01
N ALA A 17 12.55 -35.39 13.49
CA ALA A 17 12.44 -35.08 14.92
C ALA A 17 12.08 -36.35 15.74
N MET A 18 11.19 -37.19 15.22
CA MET A 18 10.82 -38.47 15.84
C MET A 18 12.00 -39.43 15.93
N ILE A 19 12.78 -39.57 14.86
CA ILE A 19 13.99 -40.42 14.84
C ILE A 19 15.00 -39.91 15.88
N ILE A 20 15.26 -38.61 15.94
CA ILE A 20 16.20 -38.03 16.92
C ILE A 20 15.69 -38.22 18.35
N ALA A 21 14.38 -38.09 18.59
CA ALA A 21 13.78 -38.34 19.89
C ALA A 21 13.90 -39.80 20.33
N LEU A 22 13.69 -40.75 19.42
CA LEU A 22 13.92 -42.17 19.69
C LEU A 22 15.39 -42.46 20.00
N LEU A 23 16.33 -41.92 19.22
CA LEU A 23 17.77 -42.04 19.47
C LEU A 23 18.16 -41.44 20.82
N TRP A 24 17.54 -40.34 21.22
CA TRP A 24 17.74 -39.75 22.53
C TRP A 24 17.21 -40.62 23.66
N LEU A 25 16.02 -41.20 23.52
CA LEU A 25 15.42 -42.09 24.53
C LEU A 25 16.25 -43.37 24.74
N ILE A 26 16.78 -43.95 23.66
CA ILE A 26 17.60 -45.18 23.70
C ILE A 26 18.99 -44.88 24.25
N SER A 27 19.69 -43.89 23.69
CA SER A 27 21.09 -43.63 24.03
C SER A 27 21.27 -42.79 25.30
N ARG A 28 20.24 -42.03 25.70
CA ARG A 28 20.25 -41.02 26.78
C ARG A 28 21.40 -40.00 26.68
N LYS A 29 22.06 -39.89 25.52
CA LYS A 29 23.15 -38.94 25.30
C LYS A 29 22.60 -37.52 25.18
N LYS A 30 23.17 -36.59 25.95
CA LYS A 30 22.76 -35.17 25.96
C LYS A 30 22.77 -34.52 24.56
N ILE A 31 23.65 -34.97 23.67
CA ILE A 31 23.82 -34.44 22.30
C ILE A 31 22.49 -34.48 21.53
N PHE A 32 21.74 -35.59 21.58
CA PHE A 32 20.49 -35.71 20.83
C PHE A 32 19.38 -34.81 21.40
N GLY A 33 19.34 -34.62 22.72
CA GLY A 33 18.42 -33.66 23.35
C GLY A 33 18.74 -32.21 22.99
N ILE A 34 20.03 -31.84 22.93
CA ILE A 34 20.47 -30.51 22.49
C ILE A 34 20.12 -30.29 21.01
N LEU A 35 20.34 -31.28 20.14
CA LEU A 35 19.96 -31.22 18.72
C LEU A 35 18.46 -30.98 18.53
N LEU A 36 17.62 -31.67 19.29
CA LEU A 36 16.16 -31.44 19.29
C LEU A 36 15.83 -30.01 19.72
N LEU A 37 16.39 -29.55 20.84
CA LEU A 37 16.12 -28.21 21.37
C LEU A 37 16.54 -27.12 20.39
N VAL A 38 17.76 -27.21 19.82
CA VAL A 38 18.25 -26.26 18.81
C VAL A 38 17.41 -26.34 17.54
N GLY A 39 17.01 -27.54 17.11
CA GLY A 39 16.12 -27.73 15.95
C GLY A 39 14.76 -27.05 16.14
N PHE A 40 14.12 -27.25 17.29
CA PHE A 40 12.86 -26.57 17.62
C PHE A 40 13.03 -25.06 17.75
N LEU A 41 14.11 -24.58 18.37
CA LEU A 41 14.40 -23.14 18.44
C LEU A 41 14.60 -22.53 17.04
N GLY A 42 15.31 -23.24 16.15
CA GLY A 42 15.49 -22.82 14.75
C GLY A 42 14.17 -22.80 13.97
N LEU A 43 13.29 -23.78 14.20
CA LEU A 43 11.96 -23.78 13.61
C LEU A 43 11.11 -22.61 14.14
N CYS A 44 11.07 -22.41 15.45
CA CYS A 44 10.33 -21.31 16.05
C CYS A 44 10.82 -19.94 15.56
N SER A 45 12.15 -19.78 15.41
CA SER A 45 12.72 -18.53 14.89
C SER A 45 12.36 -18.31 13.41
N LEU A 46 12.35 -19.35 12.57
CA LEU A 46 11.89 -19.26 11.19
C LEU A 46 10.41 -18.87 11.09
N ILE A 47 9.56 -19.47 11.93
CA ILE A 47 8.12 -19.14 11.97
C ILE A 47 7.94 -17.68 12.40
N ALA A 48 8.63 -17.25 13.45
CA ALA A 48 8.59 -15.87 13.94
C ALA A 48 9.09 -14.87 12.87
N LEU A 49 10.18 -15.20 12.17
CA LEU A 49 10.70 -14.39 11.09
C LEU A 49 9.71 -14.29 9.92
N SER A 50 9.07 -15.40 9.55
CA SER A 50 8.04 -15.42 8.52
C SER A 50 6.85 -14.53 8.90
N ALA A 51 6.37 -14.62 10.14
CA ALA A 51 5.27 -13.79 10.64
C ALA A 51 5.65 -12.30 10.65
N LEU A 52 6.87 -11.98 11.08
CA LEU A 52 7.41 -10.63 11.04
C LEU A 52 7.48 -10.09 9.60
N MET A 53 7.92 -10.92 8.65
CA MET A 53 7.97 -10.54 7.24
C MET A 53 6.58 -10.30 6.65
N GLU A 54 5.59 -11.12 7.00
CA GLU A 54 4.19 -10.90 6.60
C GLU A 54 3.66 -9.57 7.16
N PHE A 55 3.94 -9.28 8.43
CA PHE A 55 3.57 -8.00 9.05
C PHE A 55 4.22 -6.79 8.38
N ILE A 56 5.53 -6.85 8.11
CA ILE A 56 6.27 -5.76 7.43
C ILE A 56 5.80 -5.58 5.99
N ASN A 57 5.42 -6.67 5.31
CA ASN A 57 5.01 -6.64 3.90
C ASN A 57 3.52 -6.37 3.70
N ALA A 58 2.71 -6.33 4.77
CA ALA A 58 1.29 -6.04 4.69
C ALA A 58 1.07 -4.67 4.02
N ARG A 59 0.16 -4.63 3.03
CA ARG A 59 -0.22 -3.37 2.38
C ARG A 59 -1.06 -2.55 3.32
N LYS A 60 -0.88 -1.22 3.30
CA LYS A 60 -1.69 -0.30 4.09
C LYS A 60 -3.16 -0.49 3.77
N VAL A 61 -3.97 -0.79 4.79
CA VAL A 61 -5.44 -0.78 4.69
C VAL A 61 -5.90 0.65 4.97
N LEU A 62 -6.68 1.22 4.05
CA LEU A 62 -7.15 2.60 4.18
C LEU A 62 -8.59 2.63 4.68
N THR A 63 -8.86 3.56 5.59
CA THR A 63 -10.21 3.99 5.96
C THR A 63 -10.60 5.25 5.17
N ARG A 64 -11.87 5.64 5.23
CA ARG A 64 -12.31 6.91 4.60
C ARG A 64 -11.59 8.12 5.18
N GLN A 65 -11.31 8.12 6.48
CA GLN A 65 -10.60 9.20 7.14
C GLN A 65 -9.16 9.32 6.66
N ASP A 66 -8.52 8.20 6.33
CA ASP A 66 -7.20 8.23 5.69
C ASP A 66 -7.28 8.90 4.32
N ILE A 67 -8.38 8.71 3.57
CA ILE A 67 -8.52 9.23 2.20
C ILE A 67 -8.81 10.74 2.17
N TYR A 68 -9.51 11.31 3.14
CA TYR A 68 -9.75 12.77 3.13
C TYR A 68 -8.45 13.57 3.28
N GLY A 69 -8.42 14.78 2.69
CA GLY A 69 -7.32 15.71 2.77
C GLY A 69 -6.84 16.22 1.41
N GLU A 70 -5.68 16.87 1.42
CA GLU A 70 -5.06 17.47 0.25
C GLU A 70 -4.13 16.50 -0.47
N TYR A 71 -4.10 16.63 -1.79
CA TYR A 71 -3.34 15.82 -2.71
C TYR A 71 -2.61 16.69 -3.72
N VAL A 72 -1.35 16.35 -3.98
CA VAL A 72 -0.46 17.03 -4.90
C VAL A 72 0.19 16.04 -5.85
N ILE A 73 0.74 16.54 -6.95
CA ILE A 73 1.41 15.68 -7.93
C ILE A 73 2.60 14.94 -7.31
N ASP A 74 2.74 13.65 -7.61
CA ASP A 74 3.86 12.84 -7.15
C ASP A 74 5.08 12.98 -8.07
N ARG A 75 5.82 14.08 -7.93
CA ARG A 75 7.03 14.39 -8.72
C ARG A 75 8.05 13.23 -8.79
N PRO A 76 8.35 12.50 -7.69
CA PRO A 76 9.23 11.32 -7.74
C PRO A 76 8.78 10.18 -8.67
N MET A 77 7.48 10.00 -8.91
CA MET A 77 6.97 8.91 -9.77
C MET A 77 7.29 9.12 -11.24
N PHE A 78 7.33 10.38 -11.69
CA PHE A 78 7.69 10.73 -13.06
C PHE A 78 8.56 11.98 -13.04
N LYS A 79 9.88 11.81 -12.97
CA LYS A 79 10.81 12.93 -12.83
C LYS A 79 10.87 13.76 -14.11
N GLY A 80 10.97 15.08 -13.96
CA GLY A 80 11.25 16.01 -15.06
C GLY A 80 10.38 17.26 -15.02
N LYS A 81 10.68 18.20 -15.93
CA LYS A 81 10.04 19.52 -16.00
C LYS A 81 8.51 19.46 -16.09
N GLN A 82 7.98 18.43 -16.76
CA GLN A 82 6.53 18.27 -16.89
C GLN A 82 5.85 17.95 -15.56
N ALA A 83 6.48 17.16 -14.70
CA ALA A 83 5.91 16.85 -13.39
C ALA A 83 6.05 18.01 -12.41
N ASP A 84 7.13 18.78 -12.51
CA ASP A 84 7.30 20.04 -11.78
C ASP A 84 6.21 21.04 -12.19
N TRP A 85 6.00 21.21 -13.50
CA TRP A 85 4.92 22.04 -14.01
C TRP A 85 3.55 21.57 -13.52
N GLN A 86 3.23 20.28 -13.64
CA GLN A 86 1.96 19.75 -13.13
C GLN A 86 1.80 19.96 -11.61
N TYR A 87 2.87 19.82 -10.84
CA TYR A 87 2.85 20.02 -9.39
C TYR A 87 2.50 21.47 -9.01
N ASP A 88 2.99 22.45 -9.76
CA ASP A 88 2.69 23.86 -9.54
C ASP A 88 1.35 24.32 -10.10
N HIS A 89 0.71 23.47 -10.93
CA HIS A 89 -0.53 23.82 -11.62
C HIS A 89 -1.75 23.00 -11.17
N PHE A 90 -1.58 21.87 -10.47
CA PHE A 90 -2.70 21.01 -10.10
C PHE A 90 -2.65 20.56 -8.64
N LYS A 91 -3.80 20.65 -7.99
CA LYS A 91 -4.03 20.15 -6.63
C LYS A 91 -5.43 19.57 -6.52
N LEU A 92 -5.57 18.50 -5.74
CA LEU A 92 -6.86 17.89 -5.44
C LEU A 92 -7.10 17.93 -3.93
N GLU A 93 -8.33 18.17 -3.52
CA GLU A 93 -8.76 18.10 -2.14
C GLU A 93 -10.01 17.22 -2.03
N LEU A 94 -10.01 16.30 -1.07
CA LEU A 94 -11.14 15.44 -0.75
C LEU A 94 -11.64 15.79 0.65
N THR A 95 -12.90 16.22 0.77
CA THR A 95 -13.44 16.72 2.03
C THR A 95 -14.29 15.67 2.76
N PRO A 96 -14.38 15.71 4.11
CA PRO A 96 -15.23 14.81 4.88
C PRO A 96 -16.72 14.86 4.51
N GLN A 97 -17.17 15.93 3.85
CA GLN A 97 -18.54 16.11 3.37
C GLN A 97 -18.82 15.36 2.06
N ASN A 98 -17.96 14.42 1.66
CA ASN A 98 -18.04 13.70 0.40
C ASN A 98 -18.05 14.62 -0.83
N LYS A 99 -17.26 15.71 -0.78
CA LYS A 99 -17.00 16.57 -1.92
C LYS A 99 -15.52 16.51 -2.31
N PHE A 100 -15.22 16.84 -3.55
CA PHE A 100 -13.86 17.13 -3.95
C PHE A 100 -13.76 18.50 -4.62
N ASN A 101 -12.58 19.10 -4.47
CA ASN A 101 -12.19 20.31 -5.17
C ASN A 101 -10.90 20.03 -5.94
N PHE A 102 -10.92 20.23 -7.25
CA PHE A 102 -9.76 20.16 -8.10
C PHE A 102 -9.34 21.57 -8.50
N TYR A 103 -8.16 21.98 -8.05
CA TYR A 103 -7.64 23.32 -8.20
C TYR A 103 -6.63 23.39 -9.34
N LEU A 104 -6.80 24.41 -10.19
CA LEU A 104 -5.77 24.92 -11.07
C LEU A 104 -5.03 26.00 -10.31
N LEU A 105 -3.72 25.84 -10.25
CA LEU A 105 -2.80 26.70 -9.56
C LEU A 105 -1.92 27.45 -10.58
N ASP A 106 -1.42 28.61 -10.17
CA ASP A 106 -0.25 29.26 -10.75
C ASP A 106 0.66 29.66 -9.61
N ASN A 107 1.82 29.00 -9.53
CA ASN A 107 2.82 29.20 -8.49
C ASN A 107 2.21 29.17 -7.06
N GLY A 108 1.35 28.18 -6.82
CA GLY A 108 0.71 27.95 -5.51
C GLY A 108 -0.56 28.78 -5.24
N LYS A 109 -0.95 29.70 -6.13
CA LYS A 109 -2.20 30.46 -6.03
C LYS A 109 -3.31 29.80 -6.84
N VAL A 110 -4.49 29.64 -6.23
CA VAL A 110 -5.65 29.07 -6.92
C VAL A 110 -6.19 30.07 -7.96
N ILE A 111 -6.18 29.69 -9.23
CA ILE A 111 -6.79 30.47 -10.31
C ILE A 111 -8.22 29.99 -10.59
N LYS A 112 -8.43 28.67 -10.55
CA LYS A 112 -9.73 28.06 -10.86
C LYS A 112 -9.95 26.81 -10.03
N ALA A 113 -11.20 26.55 -9.68
CA ALA A 113 -11.62 25.34 -8.98
C ALA A 113 -12.69 24.61 -9.78
N TYR A 114 -12.60 23.29 -9.79
CA TYR A 114 -13.59 22.37 -10.33
C TYR A 114 -14.10 21.51 -9.19
N ASN A 115 -15.39 21.54 -8.95
CA ASN A 115 -15.99 20.88 -7.79
C ASN A 115 -16.75 19.63 -8.22
N GLY A 116 -17.09 18.81 -7.25
CA GLY A 116 -18.03 17.71 -7.44
C GLY A 116 -18.18 16.87 -6.18
N ASN A 117 -18.87 15.76 -6.32
CA ASN A 117 -19.11 14.83 -5.23
C ASN A 117 -18.18 13.62 -5.34
N ILE A 118 -17.93 12.98 -4.21
CA ILE A 118 -17.22 11.70 -4.15
C ILE A 118 -18.11 10.62 -3.55
N SER A 119 -17.87 9.39 -3.97
CA SER A 119 -18.51 8.21 -3.44
C SER A 119 -17.45 7.17 -3.05
N PHE A 120 -17.82 6.30 -2.09
CA PHE A 120 -16.95 5.23 -1.63
C PHE A 120 -17.64 3.89 -1.78
N ASN A 121 -17.02 3.00 -2.55
CA ASN A 121 -17.42 1.60 -2.58
C ASN A 121 -16.73 0.84 -1.43
N ASN A 122 -17.53 0.42 -0.45
CA ASN A 122 -17.07 -0.28 0.75
C ASN A 122 -16.98 -1.81 0.58
N ASN A 123 -17.29 -2.36 -0.60
CA ASN A 123 -17.23 -3.81 -0.85
C ASN A 123 -15.77 -4.33 -0.94
N TYR A 124 -14.78 -3.46 -0.73
CA TYR A 124 -13.36 -3.77 -0.77
C TYR A 124 -12.71 -3.45 0.58
N THR A 125 -11.66 -4.18 0.92
CA THR A 125 -10.88 -3.98 2.16
C THR A 125 -10.39 -2.53 2.34
N SER A 126 -10.14 -1.81 1.24
CA SER A 126 -9.93 -0.37 1.25
C SER A 126 -10.96 0.30 0.35
N PRO A 127 -11.65 1.36 0.83
CA PRO A 127 -12.69 2.02 0.06
C PRO A 127 -12.17 2.51 -1.29
N ARG A 128 -12.87 2.16 -2.37
CA ARG A 128 -12.57 2.70 -3.70
C ARG A 128 -13.26 4.04 -3.87
N LEU A 129 -12.47 5.05 -4.22
CA LEU A 129 -12.93 6.41 -4.49
C LEU A 129 -13.56 6.47 -5.88
N GLY A 130 -14.83 6.86 -5.95
CA GLY A 130 -15.48 7.30 -7.18
C GLY A 130 -15.64 8.83 -7.16
N ILE A 131 -15.45 9.47 -8.31
CA ILE A 131 -15.65 10.92 -8.45
C ILE A 131 -16.80 11.23 -9.40
N GLN A 132 -17.54 12.28 -9.10
CA GLN A 132 -18.68 12.77 -9.87
C GLN A 132 -18.48 14.28 -10.06
N PRO A 133 -17.74 14.69 -11.09
CA PRO A 133 -17.42 16.09 -11.34
C PRO A 133 -18.65 16.87 -11.79
N ASP A 134 -18.77 18.12 -11.32
CA ASP A 134 -19.75 19.08 -11.84
C ASP A 134 -19.29 19.60 -13.20
N SER A 135 -20.25 19.95 -14.07
CA SER A 135 -19.94 20.56 -15.36
C SER A 135 -19.53 22.03 -15.18
N PRO A 136 -18.49 22.53 -15.88
CA PRO A 136 -17.64 21.84 -16.86
C PRO A 136 -16.55 20.99 -16.22
N VAL A 137 -16.22 19.84 -16.83
CA VAL A 137 -15.27 18.87 -16.28
C VAL A 137 -13.84 19.12 -16.82
N HIS A 138 -12.85 19.10 -15.93
CA HIS A 138 -11.44 19.13 -16.33
C HIS A 138 -10.97 17.74 -16.77
N HIS A 139 -10.17 17.65 -17.84
CA HIS A 139 -9.78 16.38 -18.47
C HIS A 139 -8.94 15.43 -17.58
N ILE A 140 -8.42 15.90 -16.44
CA ILE A 140 -7.74 15.05 -15.45
C ILE A 140 -8.75 14.32 -14.56
N ILE A 141 -9.89 14.95 -14.27
CA ILE A 141 -10.93 14.44 -13.36
C ILE A 141 -12.15 13.93 -14.14
N SER A 142 -11.98 13.58 -15.41
CA SER A 142 -13.09 13.07 -16.24
C SER A 142 -13.50 11.65 -15.91
N GLY A 143 -12.63 10.88 -15.24
CA GLY A 143 -12.87 9.49 -14.87
C GLY A 143 -12.47 9.18 -13.44
N ASN A 144 -12.86 7.99 -12.97
CA ASN A 144 -12.55 7.53 -11.61
C ASN A 144 -11.05 7.26 -11.45
N PRO A 145 -10.44 7.65 -10.32
CA PRO A 145 -9.04 7.37 -10.07
C PRO A 145 -8.80 5.91 -9.69
N THR A 146 -7.61 5.42 -10.01
CA THR A 146 -7.11 4.14 -9.53
C THR A 146 -6.30 4.33 -8.25
N LEU A 147 -6.66 3.59 -7.20
CA LEU A 147 -5.94 3.58 -5.93
C LEU A 147 -4.77 2.57 -5.95
N TYR A 148 -3.55 3.07 -5.82
CA TYR A 148 -2.36 2.25 -5.62
C TYR A 148 -1.91 2.31 -4.16
N ARG A 149 -1.68 1.14 -3.56
CA ARG A 149 -1.28 1.00 -2.15
C ARG A 149 0.07 0.30 -2.04
N GLY A 150 1.03 0.99 -1.44
CA GLY A 150 2.28 0.42 -0.95
C GLY A 150 2.13 -0.08 0.49
N LYS A 151 3.27 -0.39 1.12
CA LYS A 151 3.34 -0.82 2.53
C LYS A 151 2.96 0.31 3.49
N PHE A 152 3.49 1.50 3.25
CA PHE A 152 3.30 2.67 4.13
C PHE A 152 2.63 3.87 3.46
N SER A 153 2.59 3.87 2.13
CA SER A 153 2.07 4.96 1.31
C SER A 153 0.97 4.49 0.37
N TYR A 154 0.25 5.43 -0.20
CA TYR A 154 -0.70 5.21 -1.27
C TYR A 154 -0.82 6.48 -2.09
N TYR A 155 -1.30 6.34 -3.32
CA TYR A 155 -1.52 7.45 -4.24
C TYR A 155 -2.68 7.10 -5.17
N TYR A 156 -3.26 8.13 -5.78
CA TYR A 156 -4.29 8.01 -6.79
C TYR A 156 -3.69 8.28 -8.17
N VAL A 157 -4.13 7.54 -9.16
CA VAL A 157 -3.78 7.76 -10.56
C VAL A 157 -5.04 8.13 -11.32
N PHE A 158 -5.02 9.29 -11.94
CA PHE A 158 -6.06 9.74 -12.84
C PHE A 158 -5.58 9.58 -14.28
N GLU A 159 -6.46 9.08 -15.14
CA GLU A 159 -6.20 9.01 -16.58
C GLU A 159 -6.70 10.29 -17.24
N SER A 160 -5.77 11.04 -17.83
CA SER A 160 -6.05 12.29 -18.52
C SER A 160 -5.86 12.13 -20.02
N ALA A 161 -6.84 12.55 -20.80
CA ALA A 161 -6.75 12.57 -22.27
C ALA A 161 -5.52 13.32 -22.83
N LYS A 162 -5.02 14.35 -22.12
CA LYS A 162 -3.85 15.16 -22.55
C LYS A 162 -2.49 14.72 -21.99
N PHE A 163 -2.45 14.21 -20.76
CA PHE A 163 -1.21 13.92 -20.02
C PHE A 163 -0.99 12.43 -19.76
N GLY A 164 -1.93 11.56 -20.14
CA GLY A 164 -1.93 10.16 -19.72
C GLY A 164 -2.14 10.05 -18.22
N ASN A 165 -1.32 9.22 -17.55
CA ASN A 165 -1.44 8.99 -16.11
C ASN A 165 -0.90 10.17 -15.30
N VAL A 166 -1.76 10.75 -14.46
CA VAL A 166 -1.44 11.82 -13.52
C VAL A 166 -1.50 11.27 -12.10
N PHE A 167 -0.38 11.37 -11.38
CA PHE A 167 -0.17 10.72 -10.09
C PHE A 167 -0.37 11.72 -8.96
N PHE A 168 -1.30 11.45 -8.05
CA PHE A 168 -1.62 12.29 -6.89
C PHE A 168 -1.27 11.57 -5.59
N LYS A 169 -0.36 12.15 -4.81
CA LYS A 169 -0.05 11.69 -3.45
C LYS A 169 -0.67 12.62 -2.41
N LYS A 170 -1.01 12.06 -1.25
CA LYS A 170 -1.50 12.86 -0.13
C LYS A 170 -0.38 13.76 0.39
N GLY A 171 -0.68 15.05 0.54
CA GLY A 171 0.28 16.05 0.97
C GLY A 171 -0.16 17.47 0.64
N LYS A 172 0.51 18.44 1.27
CA LYS A 172 0.33 19.87 0.97
C LYS A 172 1.32 20.32 -0.08
N TRP A 173 0.92 21.29 -0.90
CA TRP A 173 1.83 21.93 -1.84
C TRP A 173 2.93 22.70 -1.08
N LYS A 174 4.15 22.66 -1.61
CA LYS A 174 5.31 23.37 -1.08
C LYS A 174 6.10 23.93 -2.26
N PRO A 175 6.73 25.11 -2.13
CA PRO A 175 7.61 25.63 -3.18
C PRO A 175 8.68 24.60 -3.57
N ILE A 176 8.98 24.54 -4.86
CA ILE A 176 10.06 23.70 -5.38
C ILE A 176 11.40 24.39 -5.06
N GLU A 177 12.29 23.67 -4.40
CA GLU A 177 13.70 24.07 -4.18
C GLU A 177 14.55 23.82 -5.43
#